data_AF-A0A7C5D4A0-F1
#
_entry.id   AF-A0A7C5D4A0-F1
#
_cell.length_a   1.000
_cell.length_b   1.000
_cell.length_c   1.000
_cell.angle_alpha   90.00
_cell.angle_beta   90.00
_cell.angle_gamma   90.00
#
_symmetry.space_group_name_H-M   'P 1'
#
loop_
_entity.id
_entity.type
_entity.pdbx_description
1 polymer ?
#
loop_
_entity_poly.entity_id
_entity_poly.type
_entity_poly.pdbx_seq_one_letter_code
_entity_poly.pdbx_strand_id
1 'polypeptide(L)'
;MELKGSKTEENLRQAFLRELQAQAYYRYYAQAAKEARLEQVAEMFLATAANEAEHAWHEFQFLGGVGDTQTSLKTAIDKEREEAELLYPEAARIAREEGFDEVADFFERMGRVEAKHEKNFTELLERLNKSEPARGRTVGHSGVWMAQLMVPEQANPAGFVHGGELMKLMDNAAGVVAARHSRANPVTAMVEDINFHTPVRVGELVLVHAKVTFVSRSSMEIKIEVDAEELLTGERRRALSAYYVMVAVDLQGKAVEVPPLIVITEEEERLFNEGLARYQARKAERTREGGV
;
A
#
# COMPACT_ATOMS: atom_id res chain seq x y z
N MET A 1 4.81 -28.23 25.67
CA MET A 1 4.56 -29.49 24.95
C MET A 1 5.72 -29.69 24.00
N GLU A 2 6.46 -30.81 24.07
CA GLU A 2 7.53 -31.08 23.11
C GLU A 2 6.94 -31.73 21.85
N LEU A 3 6.76 -30.91 20.81
CA LEU A 3 6.31 -31.38 19.49
C LEU A 3 7.47 -31.76 18.57
N LYS A 4 8.69 -31.29 18.87
CA LYS A 4 9.84 -31.36 17.98
C LYS A 4 10.15 -32.81 17.54
N GLY A 5 10.15 -33.05 16.22
CA GLY A 5 10.43 -34.35 15.62
C GLY A 5 9.26 -35.35 15.69
N SER A 6 8.09 -34.94 16.18
CA SER A 6 6.89 -35.79 16.21
C SER A 6 6.12 -35.75 14.89
N LYS A 7 5.32 -36.79 14.63
CA LYS A 7 4.33 -36.76 13.53
C LYS A 7 3.28 -35.65 13.71
N THR A 8 3.03 -35.24 14.96
CA THR A 8 2.11 -34.14 15.27
C THR A 8 2.66 -32.80 14.78
N GLU A 9 3.96 -32.55 14.95
CA GLU A 9 4.60 -31.35 14.39
C GLU A 9 4.50 -31.32 12.87
N GLU A 10 4.77 -32.45 12.20
CA GLU A 10 4.63 -32.54 10.75
C GLU A 10 3.19 -32.26 10.32
N ASN A 11 2.20 -32.88 10.97
CA ASN A 11 0.79 -32.62 10.68
C ASN A 11 0.41 -31.15 10.89
N LEU A 12 0.93 -30.50 11.93
CA LEU A 12 0.70 -29.08 12.20
C LEU A 12 1.33 -28.19 11.13
N ARG A 13 2.54 -28.50 10.65
CA ARG A 13 3.16 -27.76 9.53
C ARG A 13 2.35 -27.91 8.25
N GLN A 14 1.88 -29.11 7.96
CA GLN A 14 1.04 -29.36 6.78
C GLN A 14 -0.31 -28.65 6.88
N ALA A 15 -0.94 -28.64 8.06
CA ALA A 15 -2.17 -27.90 8.30
C ALA A 15 -1.95 -26.40 8.12
N PHE A 16 -0.90 -25.85 8.74
CA PHE A 16 -0.52 -24.43 8.61
C PHE A 16 -0.35 -24.01 7.14
N LEU A 17 0.38 -24.79 6.34
CA LEU A 17 0.57 -24.50 4.92
C LEU A 17 -0.75 -24.57 4.13
N ARG A 18 -1.65 -25.50 4.47
CA ARG A 18 -2.97 -25.61 3.83
C ARG A 18 -3.86 -24.43 4.17
N GLU A 19 -3.89 -24.00 5.42
CA GLU A 19 -4.68 -22.85 5.84
C GLU A 19 -4.19 -21.56 5.16
N LEU A 20 -2.87 -21.36 5.06
CA LEU A 20 -2.29 -20.25 4.29
C LEU A 20 -2.70 -20.29 2.81
N GLN A 21 -2.70 -21.47 2.19
CA GLN A 21 -3.14 -21.64 0.80
C GLN A 21 -4.64 -21.35 0.62
N ALA A 22 -5.49 -21.94 1.47
CA ALA A 22 -6.94 -21.75 1.42
C ALA A 22 -7.31 -20.27 1.61
N GLN A 23 -6.68 -19.62 2.59
CA GLN A 23 -6.82 -18.19 2.86
C GLN A 23 -6.47 -17.31 1.65
N ALA A 24 -5.47 -17.69 0.84
CA ALA A 24 -5.12 -16.97 -0.38
C ALA A 24 -6.16 -17.21 -1.49
N TYR A 25 -6.52 -18.48 -1.74
CA TYR A 25 -7.50 -18.84 -2.78
C TYR A 25 -8.86 -18.18 -2.56
N TYR A 26 -9.39 -18.20 -1.33
CA TYR A 26 -10.67 -17.57 -1.04
C TYR A 26 -10.64 -16.05 -1.30
N ARG A 27 -9.51 -15.37 -1.08
CA ARG A 27 -9.39 -13.95 -1.46
C ARG A 27 -9.43 -13.76 -2.98
N TYR A 28 -8.81 -14.64 -3.75
CA TYR A 28 -8.89 -14.59 -5.21
C TYR A 28 -10.30 -14.90 -5.73
N TYR A 29 -11.00 -15.87 -5.12
CA TYR A 29 -12.39 -16.17 -5.47
C TYR A 29 -13.33 -15.02 -5.09
N ALA A 30 -13.08 -14.35 -3.96
CA ALA A 30 -13.82 -13.15 -3.60
C ALA A 30 -13.64 -12.04 -4.65
N GLN A 31 -12.42 -11.84 -5.16
CA GLN A 31 -12.17 -10.86 -6.22
C GLN A 31 -12.96 -11.19 -7.49
N ALA A 32 -12.93 -12.45 -7.95
CA ALA A 32 -13.71 -12.88 -9.11
C ALA A 32 -15.22 -12.73 -8.88
N ALA A 33 -15.71 -13.01 -7.67
CA ALA A 33 -17.12 -12.82 -7.31
C ALA A 33 -17.53 -11.34 -7.33
N LYS A 34 -16.66 -10.42 -6.89
CA LYS A 34 -16.90 -8.97 -6.98
C LYS A 34 -16.99 -8.49 -8.42
N GLU A 35 -16.09 -8.97 -9.29
CA GLU A 35 -16.12 -8.65 -10.72
C GLU A 35 -17.42 -9.17 -11.38
N ALA A 36 -17.93 -10.31 -10.91
CA ALA A 36 -19.22 -10.86 -11.30
C ALA A 36 -20.43 -10.19 -10.63
N ARG A 37 -20.22 -9.16 -9.78
CA ARG A 37 -21.26 -8.46 -9.00
C ARG A 37 -22.05 -9.37 -8.05
N LEU A 38 -21.40 -10.41 -7.52
CA LEU A 38 -21.97 -11.36 -6.56
C LEU A 38 -21.47 -11.03 -5.14
N GLU A 39 -21.91 -9.88 -4.61
CA GLU A 39 -21.34 -9.31 -3.38
C GLU A 39 -21.43 -10.26 -2.18
N GLN A 40 -22.58 -10.90 -1.95
CA GLN A 40 -22.75 -11.85 -0.86
C GLN A 40 -21.81 -13.06 -0.96
N VAL A 41 -21.51 -13.52 -2.18
CA VAL A 41 -20.56 -14.62 -2.41
C VAL A 41 -19.14 -14.15 -2.10
N ALA A 42 -18.78 -12.95 -2.55
CA ALA A 42 -17.49 -12.36 -2.24
C ALA A 42 -17.29 -12.15 -0.73
N GLU A 43 -18.31 -11.65 -0.02
CA GLU A 43 -18.30 -11.47 1.42
C GLU A 43 -18.09 -12.80 2.15
N MET A 44 -18.80 -13.85 1.75
CA MET A 44 -18.63 -15.18 2.35
C MET A 44 -17.20 -15.69 2.17
N PHE A 45 -16.65 -15.59 0.95
CA PHE A 45 -15.26 -15.98 0.72
C PHE A 45 -14.26 -15.17 1.56
N LEU A 46 -14.47 -13.86 1.72
CA LEU A 46 -13.61 -13.02 2.57
C LEU A 46 -13.71 -13.39 4.05
N ALA A 47 -14.91 -13.68 4.55
CA ALA A 47 -15.13 -14.13 5.92
C ALA A 47 -14.46 -15.49 6.16
N THR A 48 -14.60 -16.44 5.24
CA THR A 48 -13.92 -17.73 5.34
C THR A 48 -12.39 -17.56 5.27
N ALA A 49 -11.88 -16.71 4.38
CA ALA A 49 -10.44 -16.41 4.31
C ALA A 49 -9.91 -15.83 5.63
N ALA A 50 -10.69 -14.99 6.32
CA ALA A 50 -10.32 -14.48 7.64
C ALA A 50 -10.28 -15.61 8.69
N ASN A 51 -11.25 -16.54 8.64
CA ASN A 51 -11.27 -17.70 9.52
C ASN A 51 -10.05 -18.62 9.30
N GLU A 52 -9.65 -18.90 8.06
CA GLU A 52 -8.45 -19.71 7.78
C GLU A 52 -7.17 -19.00 8.26
N ALA A 53 -7.13 -17.66 8.24
CA ALA A 53 -6.03 -16.91 8.85
C ALA A 53 -5.96 -17.11 10.38
N GLU A 54 -7.11 -17.19 11.06
CA GLU A 54 -7.16 -17.50 12.50
C GLU A 54 -6.71 -18.94 12.79
N HIS A 55 -7.12 -19.90 11.97
CA HIS A 55 -6.63 -21.28 12.05
C HIS A 55 -5.11 -21.34 11.89
N ALA A 56 -4.58 -20.75 10.81
CA ALA A 56 -3.14 -20.70 10.54
C ALA A 56 -2.38 -20.05 11.71
N TRP A 57 -2.93 -18.99 12.32
CA TRP A 57 -2.32 -18.36 13.49
C TRP A 57 -2.24 -19.31 14.69
N HIS A 58 -3.32 -20.03 15.02
CA HIS A 58 -3.31 -20.99 16.12
C HIS A 58 -2.32 -22.13 15.89
N GLU A 59 -2.26 -22.66 14.67
CA GLU A 59 -1.30 -23.70 14.29
C GLU A 59 0.14 -23.20 14.39
N PHE A 60 0.40 -21.98 13.94
CA PHE A 60 1.70 -21.33 14.07
C PHE A 60 2.11 -21.15 15.54
N GLN A 61 1.16 -20.83 16.43
CA GLN A 61 1.43 -20.77 17.88
C GLN A 61 1.83 -22.14 18.45
N PHE A 62 1.19 -23.23 18.03
CA PHE A 62 1.63 -24.57 18.43
C PHE A 62 3.04 -24.91 17.91
N LEU A 63 3.43 -24.38 16.75
CA LEU A 63 4.77 -24.56 16.16
C LEU A 63 5.86 -23.67 16.78
N GLY A 64 5.55 -22.93 17.85
CA GLY A 64 6.51 -22.11 18.59
C GLY A 64 6.26 -20.59 18.48
N GLY A 65 5.32 -20.17 17.63
CA GLY A 65 4.87 -18.78 17.53
C GLY A 65 5.94 -17.80 17.06
N VAL A 66 5.74 -16.53 17.38
CA VAL A 66 6.65 -15.43 16.99
C VAL A 66 7.74 -15.28 18.05
N GLY A 67 9.01 -15.20 17.62
CA GLY A 67 10.13 -14.86 18.49
C GLY A 67 10.17 -13.37 18.87
N ASP A 68 11.23 -12.91 19.53
CA ASP A 68 11.45 -11.47 19.68
C ASP A 68 11.68 -10.80 18.32
N THR A 69 11.55 -9.47 18.27
CA THR A 69 11.65 -8.73 17.01
C THR A 69 13.02 -8.86 16.32
N GLN A 70 14.12 -8.94 17.08
CA GLN A 70 15.45 -9.10 16.48
C GLN A 70 15.62 -10.49 15.87
N THR A 71 15.16 -11.52 16.56
CA THR A 71 15.16 -12.90 16.04
C THR A 71 14.27 -13.01 14.80
N SER A 72 13.08 -12.41 14.83
CA SER A 72 12.14 -12.42 13.70
C SER A 72 12.72 -11.71 12.48
N LEU A 73 13.40 -10.57 12.67
CA LEU A 73 14.09 -9.86 11.59
C LEU A 73 15.23 -10.68 10.99
N LYS A 74 16.03 -11.38 11.82
CA LYS A 74 17.09 -12.26 11.33
C LYS A 74 16.54 -13.41 10.50
N THR A 75 15.50 -14.08 11.00
CA THR A 75 14.83 -15.15 10.26
C THR A 75 14.26 -14.66 8.92
N ALA A 76 13.65 -13.46 8.91
CA ALA A 76 13.18 -12.85 7.67
C ALA A 76 14.36 -12.60 6.71
N ILE A 77 15.43 -11.92 7.15
CA ILE A 77 16.63 -11.64 6.32
C ILE A 77 17.20 -12.92 5.70
N ASP A 78 17.38 -13.98 6.50
CA ASP A 78 17.95 -15.23 6.01
C ASP A 78 17.05 -15.88 4.94
N LYS A 79 15.73 -15.83 5.15
CA LYS A 79 14.75 -16.33 4.19
C LYS A 79 14.72 -15.50 2.90
N GLU A 80 14.63 -14.17 3.00
CA GLU A 80 14.64 -13.27 1.84
C GLU A 80 15.91 -13.45 1.01
N ARG A 81 17.07 -13.64 1.67
CA ARG A 81 18.35 -13.92 1.01
C ARG A 81 18.33 -15.25 0.27
N GLU A 82 17.87 -16.32 0.93
CA GLU A 82 17.77 -17.64 0.29
C GLU A 82 16.86 -17.57 -0.95
N GLU A 83 15.73 -16.87 -0.86
CA GLU A 83 14.81 -16.68 -1.97
C GLU A 83 15.45 -15.89 -3.13
N ALA A 84 16.15 -14.80 -2.81
CA ALA A 84 16.80 -13.92 -3.78
C ALA A 84 18.05 -14.54 -4.46
N GLU A 85 18.87 -15.27 -3.72
CA GLU A 85 20.17 -15.79 -4.19
C GLU A 85 20.09 -17.21 -4.75
N LEU A 86 19.14 -18.03 -4.27
CA LEU A 86 19.06 -19.46 -4.61
C LEU A 86 17.73 -19.83 -5.25
N LEU A 87 16.61 -19.69 -4.53
CA LEU A 87 15.33 -20.27 -4.93
C LEU A 87 14.82 -19.71 -6.27
N TYR A 88 14.67 -18.39 -6.37
CA TYR A 88 14.13 -17.77 -7.57
C TYR A 88 15.10 -17.80 -8.77
N PRO A 89 16.41 -17.59 -8.61
CA PRO A 89 17.36 -17.81 -9.71
C PRO A 89 17.35 -19.24 -10.26
N GLU A 90 17.25 -20.25 -9.39
CA GLU A 90 17.15 -21.65 -9.83
C GLU A 90 15.83 -21.90 -10.56
N ALA A 91 14.70 -21.42 -10.01
CA ALA A 91 13.39 -21.55 -10.64
C ALA A 91 13.32 -20.86 -12.01
N ALA A 92 13.93 -19.68 -12.16
CA ALA A 92 14.04 -18.98 -13.43
C ALA A 92 14.84 -19.78 -14.46
N ARG A 93 15.98 -20.36 -14.05
CA ARG A 93 16.81 -21.21 -14.93
C ARG A 93 16.03 -22.43 -15.42
N ILE A 94 15.34 -23.14 -14.52
CA ILE A 94 14.52 -24.31 -14.87
C ILE A 94 13.42 -23.90 -15.86
N ALA A 95 12.71 -22.79 -15.58
CA ALA A 95 11.66 -22.29 -16.46
C ALA A 95 12.19 -21.95 -17.87
N ARG A 96 13.39 -21.34 -17.99
CA ARG A 96 14.04 -21.11 -19.30
C ARG A 96 14.37 -22.41 -20.02
N GLU A 97 14.92 -23.39 -19.31
CA GLU A 97 15.29 -24.70 -19.88
C GLU A 97 14.07 -25.45 -20.41
N GLU A 98 12.91 -25.30 -19.76
CA GLU A 98 11.65 -25.89 -20.19
C GLU A 98 10.89 -25.04 -21.24
N GLY A 99 11.37 -23.84 -21.57
CA GLY A 99 10.79 -22.95 -22.57
C GLY A 99 9.66 -22.04 -22.05
N PHE A 100 9.53 -21.88 -20.73
CA PHE A 100 8.57 -20.98 -20.07
C PHE A 100 9.18 -19.60 -19.79
N ASP A 101 9.51 -18.86 -20.85
CA ASP A 101 10.24 -17.58 -20.77
C ASP A 101 9.53 -16.52 -19.89
N GLU A 102 8.21 -16.40 -19.99
CA GLU A 102 7.45 -15.43 -19.19
C GLU A 102 7.49 -15.74 -17.68
N VAL A 103 7.51 -17.03 -17.33
CA VAL A 103 7.61 -17.51 -15.94
C VAL A 103 9.03 -17.29 -15.42
N ALA A 104 10.04 -17.51 -16.25
CA ALA A 104 11.41 -17.19 -15.91
C ALA A 104 11.60 -15.70 -15.62
N ASP A 105 11.09 -14.83 -16.50
CA ASP A 105 11.12 -13.37 -16.30
C ASP A 105 10.40 -12.97 -15.01
N PHE A 106 9.31 -13.66 -14.65
CA PHE A 106 8.60 -13.44 -13.39
C PHE A 106 9.46 -13.82 -12.18
N PHE A 107 10.09 -14.99 -12.17
CA PHE A 107 10.98 -15.39 -11.06
C PHE A 107 12.19 -14.46 -10.93
N GLU A 108 12.77 -14.00 -12.04
CA GLU A 108 13.85 -13.00 -12.01
C GLU A 108 13.41 -11.68 -11.38
N ARG A 109 12.16 -11.23 -11.63
CA ARG A 109 11.60 -10.04 -10.97
C ARG A 109 11.39 -10.28 -9.49
N MET A 110 10.83 -11.44 -9.10
CA MET A 110 10.65 -11.81 -7.70
C MET A 110 11.97 -11.78 -6.92
N GLY A 111 13.05 -12.38 -7.46
CA GLY A 111 14.36 -12.35 -6.80
C GLY A 111 14.91 -10.93 -6.56
N ARG A 112 14.63 -9.98 -7.45
CA ARG A 112 14.99 -8.56 -7.25
C ARG A 112 14.17 -7.90 -6.13
N VAL A 113 12.90 -8.28 -6.00
CA VAL A 113 12.01 -7.80 -4.94
C VAL A 113 12.46 -8.34 -3.58
N GLU A 114 12.77 -9.65 -3.48
CA GLU A 114 13.23 -10.23 -2.21
C GLU A 114 14.58 -9.67 -1.77
N ALA A 115 15.50 -9.40 -2.70
CA ALA A 115 16.76 -8.69 -2.38
C ALA A 115 16.52 -7.30 -1.77
N LYS A 116 15.42 -6.63 -2.15
CA LYS A 116 15.00 -5.34 -1.57
C LYS A 116 14.42 -5.54 -0.17
N HIS A 117 13.63 -6.59 0.06
CA HIS A 117 13.12 -6.95 1.38
C HIS A 117 14.27 -7.27 2.35
N GLU A 118 15.24 -8.09 1.93
CA GLU A 118 16.45 -8.40 2.70
C GLU A 118 17.17 -7.13 3.14
N LYS A 119 17.42 -6.21 2.20
CA LYS A 119 18.07 -4.93 2.47
C LYS A 119 17.26 -4.09 3.48
N ASN A 120 15.95 -4.01 3.30
CA ASN A 120 15.07 -3.25 4.20
C ASN A 120 15.07 -3.82 5.62
N PHE A 121 14.96 -5.14 5.77
CA PHE A 121 14.99 -5.79 7.09
C PHE A 121 16.36 -5.71 7.74
N THR A 122 17.44 -5.80 6.96
CA THR A 122 18.82 -5.62 7.45
C THR A 122 19.00 -4.23 8.03
N GLU A 123 18.58 -3.18 7.32
CA GLU A 123 18.62 -1.82 7.84
C GLU A 123 17.81 -1.68 9.14
N LEU A 124 16.60 -2.24 9.19
CA LEU A 124 15.77 -2.20 10.40
C LEU A 124 16.44 -2.90 11.59
N LEU A 125 17.06 -4.07 11.38
CA LEU A 125 17.78 -4.79 12.42
C LEU A 125 18.99 -4.00 12.94
N GLU A 126 19.77 -3.41 12.04
CA GLU A 126 20.91 -2.57 12.41
C GLU A 126 20.50 -1.36 13.25
N ARG A 127 19.41 -0.68 12.87
CA ARG A 127 18.89 0.48 13.62
C ARG A 127 18.29 0.06 14.95
N LEU A 128 17.55 -1.04 14.99
CA LEU A 128 17.00 -1.60 16.22
C LEU A 128 18.12 -1.93 17.22
N ASN A 129 19.22 -2.54 16.76
CA ASN A 129 20.39 -2.83 17.61
C ASN A 129 21.04 -1.56 18.17
N LYS A 130 20.94 -0.43 17.46
CA LYS A 130 21.41 0.89 17.88
C LYS A 130 20.37 1.70 18.66
N SER A 131 19.16 1.16 18.88
CA SER A 131 18.02 1.88 19.47
C SER A 131 17.64 3.15 18.69
N GLU A 132 17.82 3.13 17.36
CA GLU A 132 17.44 4.21 16.47
C GLU A 132 16.08 3.92 15.80
N PRO A 133 15.27 4.95 15.45
CA PRO A 133 14.02 4.76 14.73
C PRO A 133 14.24 4.22 13.30
N ALA A 134 13.20 3.97 12.51
CA ALA A 134 13.35 3.71 11.06
C ALA A 134 13.68 5.01 10.29
N ARG A 135 14.44 4.92 9.17
CA ARG A 135 14.83 6.13 8.41
C ARG A 135 13.68 6.66 7.57
N GLY A 136 13.02 5.76 6.87
CA GLY A 136 11.88 6.07 6.04
C GLY A 136 10.54 5.64 6.65
N ARG A 137 9.48 5.92 5.90
CA ARG A 137 8.12 5.49 6.18
C ARG A 137 7.59 4.72 4.99
N THR A 138 6.80 3.67 5.22
CA THR A 138 6.08 2.97 4.15
C THR A 138 4.87 3.78 3.72
N VAL A 139 4.32 3.49 2.54
CA VAL A 139 3.06 4.10 2.06
C VAL A 139 1.93 3.92 3.08
N GLY A 140 1.83 2.73 3.67
CA GLY A 140 0.83 2.40 4.70
C GLY A 140 1.00 3.17 6.02
N HIS A 141 2.19 3.72 6.32
CA HIS A 141 2.40 4.49 7.56
C HIS A 141 1.52 5.73 7.64
N SER A 142 1.34 6.41 6.50
CA SER A 142 0.64 7.69 6.41
C SER A 142 -0.69 7.62 5.70
N GLY A 143 -0.96 6.55 4.93
CA GLY A 143 -2.20 6.38 4.18
C GLY A 143 -3.46 6.56 5.03
N VAL A 144 -4.50 7.13 4.42
CA VAL A 144 -5.80 7.38 5.07
C VAL A 144 -6.95 6.96 4.16
N TRP A 145 -8.01 6.52 4.84
CA TRP A 145 -9.34 6.32 4.27
C TRP A 145 -10.29 7.23 5.03
N MET A 146 -11.09 8.01 4.30
CA MET A 146 -12.15 8.84 4.86
C MET A 146 -13.46 8.44 4.22
N ALA A 147 -14.52 8.41 5.03
CA ALA A 147 -15.87 8.11 4.58
C ALA A 147 -16.77 9.28 4.99
N GLN A 148 -17.52 9.84 4.05
CA GLN A 148 -18.45 10.94 4.34
C GLN A 148 -19.75 10.77 3.56
N LEU A 149 -20.88 10.77 4.27
CA LEU A 149 -22.20 10.85 3.66
C LEU A 149 -22.42 12.26 3.12
N MET A 150 -22.82 12.37 1.85
CA MET A 150 -23.04 13.67 1.22
C MET A 150 -24.43 14.21 1.52
N VAL A 151 -24.50 15.41 2.09
CA VAL A 151 -25.76 16.03 2.56
C VAL A 151 -26.24 17.14 1.62
N PRO A 152 -27.54 17.51 1.65
CA PRO A 152 -28.12 18.49 0.72
C PRO A 152 -27.39 19.84 0.66
N GLU A 153 -26.85 20.33 1.77
CA GLU A 153 -26.13 21.62 1.84
C GLU A 153 -24.86 21.65 0.98
N GLN A 154 -24.33 20.48 0.63
CA GLN A 154 -23.11 20.33 -0.16
C GLN A 154 -23.38 20.22 -1.66
N ALA A 155 -24.65 20.22 -2.07
CA ALA A 155 -25.05 19.97 -3.43
C ALA A 155 -25.70 21.17 -4.10
N ASN A 156 -25.62 21.19 -5.42
CA ASN A 156 -26.33 22.14 -6.25
C ASN A 156 -27.84 21.79 -6.29
N PRO A 157 -28.70 22.68 -6.82
CA PRO A 157 -30.14 22.43 -6.91
C PRO A 157 -30.54 21.18 -7.71
N ALA A 158 -29.65 20.62 -8.55
CA ALA A 158 -29.88 19.37 -9.28
C ALA A 158 -29.52 18.11 -8.47
N GLY A 159 -29.11 18.26 -7.21
CA GLY A 159 -28.79 17.16 -6.31
C GLY A 159 -27.37 16.60 -6.49
N PHE A 160 -26.50 17.29 -7.24
CA PHE A 160 -25.09 16.90 -7.39
C PHE A 160 -24.21 17.67 -6.43
N VAL A 161 -23.32 16.96 -5.75
CA VAL A 161 -22.34 17.54 -4.83
C VAL A 161 -21.43 18.50 -5.58
N HIS A 162 -21.18 19.67 -5.00
CA HIS A 162 -20.26 20.64 -5.55
C HIS A 162 -18.82 20.09 -5.56
N GLY A 163 -18.12 20.25 -6.68
CA GLY A 163 -16.72 19.82 -6.79
C GLY A 163 -15.82 20.45 -5.72
N GLY A 164 -16.12 21.67 -5.27
CA GLY A 164 -15.41 22.33 -4.16
C GLY A 164 -15.47 21.56 -2.84
N GLU A 165 -16.60 20.93 -2.53
CA GLU A 165 -16.74 20.11 -1.32
C GLU A 165 -15.89 18.84 -1.43
N LEU A 166 -15.86 18.20 -2.61
CA LEU A 166 -15.00 17.03 -2.85
C LEU A 166 -13.52 17.41 -2.77
N MET A 167 -13.12 18.53 -3.37
CA MET A 167 -11.74 19.03 -3.31
C MET A 167 -11.32 19.37 -1.88
N LYS A 168 -12.20 19.94 -1.07
CA LYS A 168 -11.94 20.19 0.35
C LYS A 168 -11.69 18.90 1.13
N LEU A 169 -12.43 17.83 0.85
CA LEU A 169 -12.19 16.52 1.47
C LEU A 169 -10.84 15.93 1.05
N MET A 170 -10.49 16.06 -0.22
CA MET A 170 -9.19 15.61 -0.74
C MET A 170 -8.03 16.39 -0.11
N ASP A 171 -8.12 17.72 -0.01
CA ASP A 171 -7.09 18.56 0.61
C ASP A 171 -6.90 18.21 2.10
N ASN A 172 -8.00 17.98 2.83
CA ASN A 172 -7.93 17.48 4.21
C ASN A 172 -7.19 16.13 4.29
N ALA A 173 -7.51 15.19 3.39
CA ALA A 173 -6.85 13.90 3.34
C ALA A 173 -5.34 14.04 3.00
N ALA A 174 -5.00 14.89 2.02
CA ALA A 174 -3.61 15.19 1.66
C ALA A 174 -2.83 15.78 2.85
N GLY A 175 -3.43 16.74 3.55
CA GLY A 175 -2.88 17.35 4.77
C GLY A 175 -2.56 16.31 5.85
N VAL A 176 -3.50 15.41 6.15
CA VAL A 176 -3.29 14.37 7.16
C VAL A 176 -2.20 13.39 6.75
N VAL A 177 -2.21 12.93 5.49
CA VAL A 177 -1.17 12.02 4.97
C VAL A 177 0.21 12.67 5.06
N ALA A 178 0.35 13.91 4.58
CA ALA A 178 1.60 14.65 4.62
C ALA A 178 2.09 14.89 6.06
N ALA A 179 1.19 15.25 6.98
CA ALA A 179 1.53 15.46 8.39
C ALA A 179 1.97 14.16 9.06
N ARG A 180 1.29 13.02 8.79
CA ARG A 180 1.68 11.71 9.33
C ARG A 180 3.03 11.24 8.82
N HIS A 181 3.32 11.47 7.53
CA HIS A 181 4.58 11.09 6.91
C HIS A 181 5.75 11.94 7.42
N SER A 182 5.60 13.27 7.40
CA SER A 182 6.65 14.22 7.75
C SER A 182 6.83 14.47 9.25
N ARG A 183 5.77 14.30 10.05
CA ARG A 183 5.70 14.78 11.45
C ARG A 183 6.00 16.28 11.59
N ALA A 184 5.66 17.05 10.54
CA ALA A 184 5.78 18.49 10.47
C ALA A 184 4.48 19.12 9.96
N ASN A 185 4.42 20.46 9.88
CA ASN A 185 3.27 21.17 9.34
C ASN A 185 3.30 21.17 7.81
N PRO A 186 2.37 20.52 7.10
CA PRO A 186 2.35 20.54 5.64
C PRO A 186 1.55 21.72 5.11
N VAL A 187 1.97 22.25 3.97
CA VAL A 187 1.20 23.21 3.18
C VAL A 187 1.00 22.67 1.76
N THR A 188 -0.18 22.94 1.19
CA THR A 188 -0.50 22.57 -0.20
C THR A 188 0.26 23.49 -1.14
N ALA A 189 1.25 22.96 -1.85
CA ALA A 189 2.04 23.73 -2.81
C ALA A 189 1.41 23.72 -4.20
N MET A 190 0.77 22.61 -4.57
CA MET A 190 0.17 22.43 -5.89
C MET A 190 -0.85 21.30 -5.87
N VAL A 191 -1.87 21.41 -6.71
CA VAL A 191 -2.82 20.34 -7.02
C VAL A 191 -2.81 20.13 -8.53
N GLU A 192 -2.65 18.89 -8.98
CA GLU A 192 -2.52 18.51 -10.38
C GLU A 192 -3.53 17.42 -10.75
N ASP A 193 -3.87 17.36 -12.05
CA ASP A 193 -4.67 16.30 -12.67
C ASP A 193 -5.97 15.98 -11.93
N ILE A 194 -6.72 17.01 -11.52
CA ILE A 194 -8.05 16.83 -10.95
C ILE A 194 -9.00 16.37 -12.06
N ASN A 195 -9.35 15.09 -12.04
CA ASN A 195 -10.23 14.47 -13.03
C ASN A 195 -11.56 14.06 -12.39
N PHE A 196 -12.66 14.64 -12.89
CA PHE A 196 -14.02 14.31 -12.51
C PHE A 196 -14.55 13.21 -13.43
N HIS A 197 -14.55 11.96 -12.95
CA HIS A 197 -14.94 10.79 -13.74
C HIS A 197 -16.44 10.58 -13.75
N THR A 198 -17.07 10.67 -12.57
CA THR A 198 -18.51 10.48 -12.42
C THR A 198 -19.09 11.43 -11.35
N PRO A 199 -20.31 11.96 -11.54
CA PRO A 199 -20.87 12.96 -10.63
C PRO A 199 -21.27 12.33 -9.29
N VAL A 200 -21.14 13.02 -8.16
CA VAL A 200 -21.58 12.51 -6.85
C VAL A 200 -22.95 13.10 -6.49
N ARG A 201 -23.87 12.29 -5.98
CA ARG A 201 -25.23 12.69 -5.62
C ARG A 201 -25.38 12.84 -4.10
N VAL A 202 -26.34 13.66 -3.69
CA VAL A 202 -26.79 13.71 -2.28
C VAL A 202 -27.24 12.32 -1.84
N GLY A 203 -26.83 11.90 -0.64
CA GLY A 203 -27.15 10.60 -0.06
C GLY A 203 -26.17 9.48 -0.42
N GLU A 204 -25.26 9.69 -1.39
CA GLU A 204 -24.17 8.75 -1.64
C GLU A 204 -23.08 8.87 -0.54
N LEU A 205 -22.41 7.76 -0.25
CA LEU A 205 -21.22 7.73 0.58
C LEU A 205 -20.00 8.04 -0.29
N VAL A 206 -19.23 9.05 0.09
CA VAL A 206 -17.95 9.37 -0.52
C VAL A 206 -16.82 8.70 0.27
N LEU A 207 -16.04 7.87 -0.41
CA LEU A 207 -14.86 7.21 0.11
C LEU A 207 -13.61 7.87 -0.50
N VAL A 208 -12.80 8.53 0.33
CA VAL A 208 -11.55 9.15 -0.09
C VAL A 208 -10.39 8.28 0.36
N HIS A 209 -9.59 7.81 -0.59
CA HIS A 209 -8.35 7.07 -0.34
C HIS A 209 -7.16 7.93 -0.76
N ALA A 210 -6.29 8.28 0.20
CA ALA A 210 -5.11 9.10 -0.03
C ALA A 210 -3.84 8.39 0.42
N LYS A 211 -2.81 8.40 -0.43
CA LYS A 211 -1.52 7.75 -0.18
C LYS A 211 -0.36 8.52 -0.81
N VAL A 212 0.80 8.51 -0.15
CA VAL A 212 2.03 9.10 -0.69
C VAL A 212 2.51 8.25 -1.86
N THR A 213 2.81 8.87 -3.00
CA THR A 213 3.38 8.21 -4.18
C THR A 213 4.84 8.54 -4.38
N PHE A 214 5.27 9.75 -4.02
CA PHE A 214 6.66 10.19 -4.19
C PHE A 214 7.08 11.17 -3.09
N VAL A 215 8.36 11.13 -2.72
CA VAL A 215 8.95 12.02 -1.71
C VAL A 215 10.27 12.59 -2.21
N SER A 216 10.43 13.90 -2.12
CA SER A 216 11.69 14.61 -2.38
C SER A 216 12.39 14.98 -1.06
N ARG A 217 13.27 16.00 -1.06
CA ARG A 217 13.89 16.50 0.18
C ARG A 217 12.86 17.03 1.17
N SER A 218 11.88 17.81 0.70
CA SER A 218 10.92 18.53 1.57
C SER A 218 9.48 18.48 1.08
N SER A 219 9.23 17.84 -0.07
CA SER A 219 7.90 17.73 -0.66
C SER A 219 7.45 16.27 -0.75
N MET A 220 6.15 16.07 -0.69
CA MET A 220 5.48 14.78 -0.79
C MET A 220 4.39 14.90 -1.85
N GLU A 221 4.40 14.01 -2.83
CA GLU A 221 3.30 13.83 -3.77
C GLU A 221 2.33 12.79 -3.21
N ILE A 222 1.04 13.12 -3.23
CA ILE A 222 -0.03 12.31 -2.67
C ILE A 222 -1.05 12.06 -3.76
N LYS A 223 -1.26 10.79 -4.11
CA LYS A 223 -2.36 10.38 -4.98
C LYS A 223 -3.60 10.23 -4.14
N ILE A 224 -4.69 10.84 -4.61
CA ILE A 224 -6.00 10.73 -3.99
C ILE A 224 -6.99 10.18 -5.01
N GLU A 225 -7.74 9.18 -4.58
CA GLU A 225 -8.82 8.57 -5.33
C GLU A 225 -10.10 8.67 -4.50
N VAL A 226 -11.19 9.07 -5.15
CA VAL A 226 -12.49 9.27 -4.52
C VAL A 226 -13.50 8.38 -5.20
N ASP A 227 -14.09 7.46 -4.45
CA ASP A 227 -15.19 6.63 -4.91
C ASP A 227 -16.51 7.13 -4.32
N ALA A 228 -17.59 7.04 -5.09
CA ALA A 228 -18.96 7.26 -4.63
C ALA A 228 -19.66 5.90 -4.53
N GLU A 229 -20.35 5.68 -3.42
CA GLU A 229 -21.07 4.45 -3.11
C GLU A 229 -22.54 4.74 -2.84
N GLU A 230 -23.42 4.04 -3.55
CA GLU A 230 -24.84 4.03 -3.22
C GLU A 230 -25.09 2.99 -2.11
N LEU A 231 -25.35 3.46 -0.89
CA LEU A 231 -25.39 2.62 0.31
C LEU A 231 -26.44 1.48 0.29
N LEU A 232 -27.54 1.64 -0.45
CA LEU A 232 -28.60 0.64 -0.50
C LEU A 232 -28.28 -0.51 -1.47
N THR A 233 -27.54 -0.22 -2.54
CA THR A 233 -27.19 -1.19 -3.58
C THR A 233 -25.78 -1.74 -3.42
N GLY A 234 -24.91 -1.02 -2.69
CA GLY A 234 -23.48 -1.29 -2.59
C GLY A 234 -22.72 -0.95 -3.87
N GLU A 235 -23.36 -0.34 -4.87
CA GLU A 235 -22.70 0.02 -6.12
C GLU A 235 -21.66 1.12 -5.87
N ARG A 236 -20.41 0.84 -6.24
CA ARG A 236 -19.28 1.77 -6.12
C ARG A 236 -18.76 2.20 -7.47
N ARG A 237 -18.43 3.48 -7.59
CA ARG A 237 -17.90 4.07 -8.82
C ARG A 237 -16.85 5.14 -8.52
N ARG A 238 -15.77 5.14 -9.31
CA ARG A 238 -14.74 6.17 -9.24
C ARG A 238 -15.34 7.52 -9.59
N ALA A 239 -15.35 8.45 -8.64
CA ALA A 239 -15.86 9.80 -8.81
C ALA A 239 -14.74 10.78 -9.19
N LEU A 240 -13.62 10.75 -8.46
CA LEU A 240 -12.50 11.68 -8.66
C LEU A 240 -11.14 10.99 -8.55
N SER A 241 -10.14 11.59 -9.20
CA SER A 241 -8.72 11.35 -8.89
C SER A 241 -7.92 12.63 -9.01
N ALA A 242 -6.88 12.80 -8.20
CA ALA A 242 -5.93 13.92 -8.32
C ALA A 242 -4.59 13.59 -7.66
N TYR A 243 -3.59 14.44 -7.94
CA TYR A 243 -2.30 14.46 -7.24
C TYR A 243 -2.13 15.77 -6.47
N TYR A 244 -1.75 15.67 -5.20
CA TYR A 244 -1.46 16.81 -4.33
C TYR A 244 0.04 16.84 -4.04
N VAL A 245 0.67 17.99 -4.22
CA VAL A 245 2.06 18.21 -3.81
C VAL A 245 2.05 19.02 -2.53
N MET A 246 2.43 18.37 -1.43
CA MET A 246 2.51 18.95 -0.10
C MET A 246 3.97 19.26 0.22
N VAL A 247 4.24 20.40 0.88
CA VAL A 247 5.57 20.76 1.36
C VAL A 247 5.53 20.86 2.88
N ALA A 248 6.44 20.16 3.54
CA ALA A 248 6.60 20.28 4.99
C ALA A 248 7.36 21.57 5.33
N VAL A 249 6.84 22.35 6.27
CA VAL A 249 7.43 23.62 6.71
C VAL A 249 7.57 23.71 8.23
N ASP A 250 8.52 24.51 8.70
CA ASP A 250 8.68 24.89 10.10
C ASP A 250 7.74 26.05 10.51
N LEU A 251 7.86 26.51 11.76
CA LEU A 251 7.06 27.62 12.29
C LEU A 251 7.33 28.97 11.58
N GLN A 252 8.43 29.08 10.85
CA GLN A 252 8.78 30.27 10.06
C GLN A 252 8.36 30.12 8.59
N GLY A 253 7.71 29.01 8.22
CA GLY A 253 7.29 28.71 6.85
C GLY A 253 8.43 28.21 5.96
N LYS A 254 9.60 27.88 6.51
CA LYS A 254 10.73 27.36 5.74
C LYS A 254 10.62 25.85 5.57
N ALA A 255 10.93 25.37 4.37
CA ALA A 255 10.85 23.96 4.02
C ALA A 255 11.81 23.08 4.87
N VAL A 256 11.26 22.05 5.51
CA VAL A 256 11.98 21.08 6.33
C VAL A 256 12.18 19.75 5.61
N GLU A 257 13.21 19.01 6.00
CA GLU A 257 13.48 17.69 5.44
C GLU A 257 12.43 16.67 5.89
N VAL A 258 11.99 15.81 4.98
CA VAL A 258 10.99 14.78 5.25
C VAL A 258 11.60 13.38 5.16
N PRO A 259 11.08 12.39 5.94
CA PRO A 259 11.56 11.02 5.85
C PRO A 259 11.39 10.44 4.43
N PRO A 260 12.35 9.64 3.92
CA PRO A 260 12.20 8.98 2.62
C PRO A 260 11.03 7.99 2.60
N LEU A 261 10.46 7.77 1.42
CA LEU A 261 9.41 6.77 1.20
C LEU A 261 10.04 5.39 0.95
N ILE A 262 9.64 4.40 1.74
CA ILE A 262 9.99 3.00 1.54
C ILE A 262 8.90 2.39 0.66
N VAL A 263 9.26 2.07 -0.58
CA VAL A 263 8.41 1.38 -1.55
C VAL A 263 8.67 -0.12 -1.48
N ILE A 264 7.60 -0.92 -1.37
CA ILE A 264 7.68 -2.37 -1.17
C ILE A 264 7.13 -3.08 -2.40
N THR A 265 5.91 -2.76 -2.80
CA THR A 265 5.21 -3.47 -3.90
C THR A 265 5.58 -2.92 -5.28
N GLU A 266 5.39 -3.74 -6.33
CA GLU A 266 5.59 -3.32 -7.73
C GLU A 266 4.75 -2.08 -8.09
N GLU A 267 3.51 -2.02 -7.63
CA GLU A 267 2.61 -0.88 -7.86
C GLU A 267 3.12 0.39 -7.17
N GLU A 268 3.65 0.27 -5.95
CA GLU A 268 4.26 1.41 -5.25
C GLU A 268 5.52 1.90 -5.97
N GLU A 269 6.33 0.99 -6.49
CA GLU A 269 7.53 1.32 -7.26
C GLU A 269 7.19 2.01 -8.58
N ARG A 270 6.18 1.51 -9.30
CA ARG A 270 5.64 2.16 -10.51
C ARG A 270 5.18 3.59 -10.21
N LEU A 271 4.34 3.76 -9.18
CA LEU A 271 3.83 5.08 -8.78
C LEU A 271 4.93 6.03 -8.34
N PHE A 272 5.97 5.52 -7.67
CA PHE A 272 7.13 6.31 -7.27
C PHE A 272 7.93 6.82 -8.47
N ASN A 273 8.19 5.94 -9.44
CA ASN A 273 8.92 6.31 -10.66
C ASN A 273 8.14 7.34 -11.50
N GLU A 274 6.81 7.20 -11.58
CA GLU A 274 5.94 8.19 -12.22
C GLU A 274 5.97 9.55 -11.50
N GLY A 275 5.90 9.54 -10.16
CA GLY A 275 6.00 10.76 -9.35
C GLY A 275 7.37 11.44 -9.46
N LEU A 276 8.44 10.65 -9.53
CA LEU A 276 9.79 11.15 -9.79
C LEU A 276 9.88 11.83 -11.16
N ALA A 277 9.33 11.21 -12.21
CA ALA A 277 9.30 11.78 -13.55
C ALA A 277 8.54 13.13 -13.58
N ARG A 278 7.35 13.18 -12.95
CA ARG A 278 6.59 14.43 -12.78
C ARG A 278 7.40 15.50 -12.03
N TYR A 279 8.06 15.13 -10.94
CA TYR A 279 8.90 16.04 -10.17
C TYR A 279 10.07 16.61 -11.00
N GLN A 280 10.76 15.77 -11.76
CA GLN A 280 11.87 16.18 -12.61
C GLN A 280 11.41 17.12 -13.74
N ALA A 281 10.28 16.83 -14.38
CA ALA A 281 9.68 17.68 -15.39
C ALA A 281 9.41 19.09 -14.85
N ARG A 282 8.76 19.20 -13.68
CA ARG A 282 8.51 20.48 -13.00
C ARG A 282 9.79 21.24 -12.66
N LYS A 283 10.82 20.54 -12.17
CA LYS A 283 12.11 21.16 -11.83
C LYS A 283 12.79 21.75 -13.07
N ALA A 284 12.72 21.04 -14.20
CA ALA A 284 13.26 21.52 -15.46
C ALA A 284 12.51 22.75 -15.98
N GLU A 285 11.18 22.78 -15.86
CA GLU A 285 10.34 23.90 -16.27
C GLU A 285 10.63 25.16 -15.44
N ARG A 286 10.67 25.06 -14.11
CA ARG A 286 11.02 26.19 -13.22
C ARG A 286 12.41 26.78 -13.50
N THR A 287 13.36 25.92 -13.87
CA THR A 287 14.72 26.35 -14.23
C THR A 287 14.74 27.11 -15.56
N ARG A 288 13.86 26.75 -16.52
CA ARG A 288 13.72 27.45 -17.81
C ARG A 288 13.01 28.79 -17.69
N GLU A 289 12.05 28.90 -16.78
CA GLU A 289 11.28 30.13 -16.52
C GLU A 289 12.03 31.16 -15.66
N GLY A 290 13.28 30.89 -15.27
CA GLY A 290 14.11 31.83 -14.51
C GLY A 290 13.73 31.96 -13.03
N GLY A 291 13.08 30.95 -12.46
CA GLY A 291 12.73 30.93 -11.04
C GLY A 291 13.97 30.93 -10.14
N VAL A 292 14.06 31.96 -9.29
CA VAL A 292 15.04 32.12 -8.19
C VAL A 292 14.90 31.01 -7.16
#